data_AF-A0A1A7Y6I7-F1
#
_entry.id   AF-A0A1A7Y6I7-F1
#
_cell.length_a   1.000
_cell.length_b   1.000
_cell.length_c   1.000
_cell.angle_alpha   90.00
_cell.angle_beta   90.00
_cell.angle_gamma   90.00
#
_symmetry.space_group_name_H-M   'P 1'
#
loop_
_entity.id
_entity.type
_entity.pdbx_description
1 polymer ?
#
loop_
_entity_poly.entity_id
_entity_poly.type
_entity_poly.pdbx_seq_one_letter_code
_entity_poly.pdbx_strand_id
1 'polypeptide(L)'
;KLLRSPGKECPRFRALMTETFESAPYQRFLRAHQSFVEALSNHTGYPVSRLVGKKIWRVYDTLTCQRIHNLTLPRWATLDVLDTLRRIASFEVTYSILGHKRKEKAR
;
A
#
# COMPACT_ATOMS: atom_id res chain seq x y z
N LYS A 1 7.38 23.27 -0.16
CA LYS A 1 6.52 22.06 -0.20
C LYS A 1 6.83 21.36 -1.52
N LEU A 2 7.28 20.10 -1.54
CA LEU A 2 7.60 19.42 -2.80
C LEU A 2 6.31 19.17 -3.60
N LEU A 3 6.29 19.55 -4.88
CA LEU A 3 5.18 19.26 -5.80
C LEU A 3 5.20 17.80 -6.26
N ARG A 4 6.39 17.17 -6.26
CA ARG A 4 6.61 15.77 -6.57
C ARG A 4 7.56 15.16 -5.54
N SER A 5 7.15 14.06 -4.91
CA SER A 5 8.00 13.32 -3.98
C SER A 5 9.25 12.76 -4.69
N PRO A 6 10.39 12.60 -3.99
CA PRO A 6 11.60 12.05 -4.60
C PRO A 6 11.33 10.68 -5.23
N GLY A 7 11.81 10.52 -6.46
CA GLY A 7 11.58 9.33 -7.27
C GLY A 7 12.60 8.23 -7.03
N LYS A 8 12.46 7.14 -7.79
CA LYS A 8 13.41 6.01 -7.78
C LYS A 8 14.82 6.40 -8.26
N GLU A 9 14.97 7.53 -8.95
CA GLU A 9 16.26 8.01 -9.45
C GLU A 9 17.19 8.52 -8.34
N CYS A 10 16.69 8.76 -7.13
CA CYS A 10 17.52 9.19 -6.00
C CYS A 10 18.03 7.97 -5.20
N PRO A 11 19.35 7.67 -5.21
CA PRO A 11 19.90 6.52 -4.48
C PRO A 11 19.66 6.61 -2.97
N ARG A 12 19.77 7.81 -2.39
CA ARG A 12 19.53 8.02 -0.97
C ARG A 12 18.07 7.75 -0.60
N PHE A 13 17.12 8.21 -1.40
CA PHE A 13 15.70 7.93 -1.19
C PHE A 13 15.42 6.42 -1.28
N ARG A 14 16.01 5.72 -2.24
CA ARG A 14 15.90 4.25 -2.34
C ARG A 14 16.41 3.55 -1.09
N ALA A 15 17.60 3.92 -0.58
CA ALA A 15 18.14 3.35 0.65
C ALA A 15 17.20 3.57 1.85
N LEU A 16 16.67 4.80 2.02
CA LEU A 16 15.73 5.13 3.08
C LEU A 16 14.41 4.34 2.98
N MET A 17 13.94 4.07 1.76
CA MET A 17 12.78 3.22 1.53
C MET A 17 13.06 1.76 1.88
N THR A 18 14.23 1.23 1.52
CA THR A 18 14.65 -0.12 1.94
C THR A 18 14.71 -0.23 3.46
N GLU A 19 15.38 0.70 4.15
CA GLU A 19 15.41 0.76 5.62
C GLU A 19 14.00 0.77 6.25
N THR A 20 13.06 1.47 5.60
CA THR A 20 11.67 1.54 6.05
C THR A 20 10.97 0.19 5.92
N PHE A 21 11.13 -0.47 4.77
CA PHE A 21 10.49 -1.75 4.51
C PHE A 21 11.08 -2.88 5.34
N GLU A 22 12.36 -2.81 5.68
CA GLU A 22 13.03 -3.79 6.56
C GLU A 22 12.75 -3.55 8.04
N SER A 23 12.22 -2.37 8.41
CA SER A 23 11.96 -2.02 9.81
C SER A 23 10.96 -2.96 10.49
N ALA A 24 11.23 -3.30 11.75
CA ALA A 24 10.39 -4.21 12.53
C ALA A 24 8.90 -3.78 12.61
N PRO A 25 8.54 -2.50 12.77
CA PRO A 25 7.13 -2.09 12.76
C PRO A 25 6.43 -2.35 11.42
N TYR A 26 7.13 -2.11 10.31
CA TYR A 26 6.59 -2.35 8.97
C TYR A 26 6.35 -3.84 8.73
N GLN A 27 7.36 -4.65 9.04
CA GLN A 27 7.30 -6.10 8.93
C GLN A 27 6.23 -6.70 9.85
N ARG A 28 6.03 -6.17 11.07
CA ARG A 28 4.93 -6.59 11.95
C ARG A 28 3.56 -6.30 11.34
N PHE A 29 3.37 -5.12 10.76
CA PHE A 29 2.12 -4.75 10.12
C PHE A 29 1.80 -5.68 8.94
N LEU A 30 2.79 -5.98 8.09
CA LEU A 30 2.60 -6.89 6.96
C LEU A 30 2.22 -8.30 7.42
N ARG A 31 2.91 -8.85 8.43
CA ARG A 31 2.56 -10.16 8.99
C ARG A 31 1.14 -10.21 9.54
N ALA A 32 0.70 -9.15 10.22
CA ALA A 32 -0.66 -9.07 10.77
C ALA A 32 -1.77 -9.06 9.69
N HIS A 33 -1.44 -8.71 8.44
CA HIS A 33 -2.37 -8.67 7.32
C HIS A 33 -2.08 -9.73 6.25
N GLN A 34 -1.18 -10.69 6.53
CA GLN A 34 -0.72 -11.66 5.54
C GLN A 34 -1.87 -12.51 4.98
N SER A 35 -2.72 -13.06 5.86
CA SER A 35 -3.86 -13.89 5.46
C SER A 35 -4.84 -13.14 4.54
N PHE A 36 -5.05 -11.84 4.81
CA PHE A 36 -5.87 -10.99 3.96
C PHE A 36 -5.24 -10.81 2.57
N VAL A 37 -3.93 -10.57 2.50
CA VAL A 37 -3.21 -10.41 1.22
C VAL A 37 -3.22 -11.72 0.42
N GLU A 38 -3.08 -12.87 1.08
CA GLU A 38 -3.18 -14.19 0.47
C GLU A 38 -4.56 -14.44 -0.14
N ALA A 39 -5.64 -14.15 0.60
CA ALA A 39 -7.00 -14.25 0.07
C ALA A 39 -7.22 -13.29 -1.11
N LEU A 40 -6.71 -12.06 -1.02
CA LEU A 40 -6.83 -11.05 -2.07
C LEU A 40 -6.09 -11.45 -3.36
N SER A 41 -5.00 -12.23 -3.26
CA SER A 41 -4.25 -12.77 -4.40
C SER A 41 -5.16 -13.58 -5.33
N ASN A 42 -6.05 -14.39 -4.76
CA ASN A 42 -6.96 -15.25 -5.51
C ASN A 42 -8.04 -14.46 -6.28
N HIS A 43 -8.37 -13.26 -5.82
CA HIS A 43 -9.41 -12.42 -6.42
C HIS A 43 -8.89 -11.43 -7.46
N THR A 44 -7.62 -11.04 -7.34
CA THR A 44 -7.04 -9.95 -8.15
C THR A 44 -6.11 -10.43 -9.26
N GLY A 45 -5.68 -11.70 -9.21
CA GLY A 45 -4.70 -12.26 -10.14
C GLY A 45 -3.27 -11.75 -9.93
N TYR A 46 -3.04 -10.88 -8.94
CA TYR A 46 -1.70 -10.51 -8.51
C TYR A 46 -1.13 -11.58 -7.59
N PRO A 47 0.12 -12.02 -7.75
CA PRO A 47 0.77 -12.85 -6.74
C PRO A 47 0.97 -12.05 -5.44
N VAL A 48 0.92 -12.72 -4.30
CA VAL A 48 1.13 -12.14 -2.95
C VAL A 48 2.36 -11.22 -2.88
N SER A 49 3.49 -11.67 -3.45
CA SER A 49 4.75 -10.90 -3.49
C SER A 49 4.65 -9.56 -4.22
N ARG A 50 3.68 -9.41 -5.14
CA ARG A 50 3.41 -8.17 -5.87
C ARG A 50 2.30 -7.34 -5.24
N LEU A 51 1.42 -7.94 -4.42
CA LEU A 51 0.31 -7.21 -3.80
C LEU A 51 0.80 -6.19 -2.76
N VAL A 52 1.77 -6.56 -1.94
CA VAL A 52 2.40 -5.67 -0.96
C VAL A 52 2.92 -4.40 -1.64
N GLY A 53 2.73 -3.23 -1.03
CA GLY A 53 3.13 -1.95 -1.61
C GLY A 53 2.14 -1.36 -2.63
N LYS A 54 2.62 -1.05 -3.84
CA LYS A 54 1.84 -0.24 -4.80
C LYS A 54 0.59 -0.93 -5.34
N LYS A 55 0.52 -2.26 -5.35
CA LYS A 55 -0.58 -2.97 -6.00
C LYS A 55 -1.82 -3.05 -5.12
N ILE A 56 -1.68 -3.25 -3.82
CA ILE A 56 -2.83 -3.21 -2.90
C ILE A 56 -3.48 -1.81 -2.89
N TRP A 57 -2.67 -0.75 -2.97
CA TRP A 57 -3.18 0.61 -3.16
C TRP A 57 -3.98 0.74 -4.47
N ARG A 58 -3.52 0.15 -5.58
CA ARG A 58 -4.26 0.17 -6.86
C ARG A 58 -5.59 -0.58 -6.79
N VAL A 59 -5.63 -1.71 -6.09
CA VAL A 59 -6.87 -2.48 -5.89
C VAL A 59 -7.87 -1.64 -5.09
N TYR A 60 -7.42 -1.04 -3.99
CA TYR A 60 -8.24 -0.13 -3.18
C TYR A 60 -8.76 1.06 -4.00
N ASP A 61 -7.88 1.74 -4.73
CA ASP A 61 -8.19 2.92 -5.55
C ASP A 61 -9.22 2.57 -6.64
N THR A 62 -9.01 1.46 -7.35
CA THR A 62 -9.91 1.00 -8.41
C THR A 62 -11.31 0.71 -7.87
N LEU A 63 -11.42 -0.09 -6.81
CA LEU A 63 -12.71 -0.44 -6.23
C LEU A 63 -13.42 0.77 -5.61
N THR A 64 -12.66 1.69 -5.02
CA THR A 64 -13.21 2.93 -4.45
C THR A 64 -13.78 3.83 -5.54
N CYS A 65 -13.03 4.04 -6.63
CA CYS A 65 -13.50 4.79 -7.79
C CYS A 65 -14.75 4.15 -8.40
N GLN A 66 -14.74 2.83 -8.64
CA GLN A 66 -15.91 2.11 -9.13
C GLN A 66 -17.14 2.33 -8.24
N ARG A 67 -16.97 2.22 -6.91
CA ARG A 67 -18.04 2.46 -5.94
C ARG A 67 -18.59 3.88 -5.99
N ILE A 68 -17.70 4.89 -6.03
CA ILE A 68 -18.09 6.31 -6.11
C ILE A 68 -18.89 6.58 -7.38
N HIS A 69 -18.56 5.91 -8.48
CA HIS A 69 -19.25 6.01 -9.76
C HIS A 69 -20.43 5.03 -9.89
N ASN A 70 -20.93 4.45 -8.79
CA ASN A 70 -22.06 3.52 -8.76
C ASN A 70 -21.92 2.31 -9.71
N LEU A 71 -20.69 1.87 -9.97
CA LEU A 71 -20.44 0.65 -10.73
C LEU A 71 -20.59 -0.58 -9.83
N THR A 72 -21.06 -1.68 -10.41
CA THR A 72 -21.18 -2.96 -9.72
C THR A 72 -19.79 -3.48 -9.34
N LEU A 73 -19.56 -3.67 -8.04
CA LEU A 73 -18.33 -4.26 -7.54
C LEU A 73 -18.37 -5.79 -7.62
N PRO A 74 -17.21 -6.46 -7.70
CA PRO A 74 -17.11 -7.90 -7.54
C PRO A 74 -17.71 -8.37 -6.19
N ARG A 75 -18.31 -9.57 -6.15
CA ARG A 75 -18.99 -10.10 -4.94
C ARG A 75 -18.10 -10.16 -3.69
N TRP A 76 -16.79 -10.35 -3.87
CA TRP A 76 -15.83 -10.41 -2.77
C TRP A 76 -15.47 -9.02 -2.21
N ALA A 77 -15.73 -7.93 -2.93
CA ALA A 77 -15.37 -6.57 -2.54
C ALA A 77 -16.43 -5.95 -1.61
N THR A 78 -16.60 -6.55 -0.44
CA THR A 78 -17.51 -6.06 0.61
C THR A 78 -16.99 -4.78 1.26
N LEU A 79 -17.82 -4.13 2.09
CA LEU A 79 -17.41 -2.97 2.88
C LEU A 79 -16.22 -3.29 3.81
N ASP A 80 -16.21 -4.46 4.45
CA ASP A 80 -15.11 -4.89 5.32
C ASP A 80 -13.79 -5.07 4.55
N VAL A 81 -13.88 -5.61 3.32
CA VAL A 81 -12.72 -5.74 2.43
C VAL A 81 -12.22 -4.35 2.02
N LEU A 82 -13.11 -3.43 1.66
CA LEU A 82 -12.75 -2.05 1.33
C LEU A 82 -12.10 -1.33 2.51
N ASP A 83 -12.58 -1.53 3.73
CA ASP A 83 -12.01 -0.94 4.94
C ASP A 83 -10.63 -1.51 5.28
N THR A 84 -10.46 -2.82 5.09
CA THR A 84 -9.15 -3.47 5.26
C THR A 84 -8.15 -2.99 4.20
N LEU A 85 -8.59 -2.91 2.94
CA LEU A 85 -7.80 -2.33 1.84
C LEU A 85 -7.41 -0.89 2.14
N ARG A 86 -8.34 -0.06 2.61
CA ARG A 86 -8.10 1.33 3.02
C ARG A 86 -7.03 1.39 4.11
N ARG A 87 -7.16 0.57 5.16
CA ARG A 87 -6.19 0.54 6.28
C ARG A 87 -4.78 0.21 5.78
N ILE A 88 -4.63 -0.82 4.95
CA ILE A 88 -3.32 -1.22 4.42
C ILE A 88 -2.78 -0.16 3.46
N ALA A 89 -3.60 0.35 2.54
CA ALA A 89 -3.20 1.39 1.59
C ALA A 89 -2.78 2.70 2.30
N SER A 90 -3.49 3.13 3.33
CA SER A 90 -3.13 4.28 4.16
C SER A 90 -1.83 4.03 4.94
N PHE A 91 -1.64 2.82 5.47
CA PHE A 91 -0.40 2.44 6.14
C PHE A 91 0.80 2.53 5.19
N GLU A 92 0.70 1.96 3.99
CA GLU A 92 1.72 1.99 2.94
C GLU A 92 2.17 3.43 2.61
N VAL A 93 1.22 4.34 2.36
CA VAL A 93 1.51 5.76 2.09
C VAL A 93 2.15 6.44 3.30
N THR A 94 1.61 6.20 4.49
CA THR A 94 2.09 6.83 5.73
C THR A 94 3.51 6.37 6.05
N TYR A 95 3.81 5.07 6.00
CA TYR A 95 5.13 4.56 6.35
C TYR A 95 6.19 4.92 5.30
N SER A 96 5.82 4.87 4.02
CA SER A 96 6.73 5.24 2.93
C SER A 96 7.15 6.71 2.98
N ILE A 97 6.20 7.64 3.16
CA ILE A 97 6.47 9.09 3.04
C ILE A 97 6.66 9.77 4.41
N LEU A 98 5.83 9.42 5.39
CA LEU A 98 5.74 10.13 6.68
C LEU A 98 6.44 9.40 7.83
N GLY A 99 6.84 8.14 7.63
CA GLY A 99 7.50 7.30 8.62
C GLY A 99 9.00 7.57 8.76
N HIS A 100 9.79 6.48 8.80
CA HIS A 100 11.24 6.50 9.03
C HIS A 100 11.97 7.60 8.24
N LYS A 101 12.77 8.41 8.93
CA LYS A 101 13.59 9.50 8.35
C LYS A 101 12.84 10.43 7.39
N ARG A 102 11.57 10.77 7.69
CA ARG A 102 10.70 11.67 6.91
C ARG A 102 11.39 12.92 6.38
N LYS A 103 12.17 13.63 7.22
CA LYS A 103 12.85 14.88 6.81
C LYS A 103 13.89 14.64 5.71
N GLU A 104 14.58 13.50 5.74
CA GLU A 104 15.55 13.14 4.71
C GLU A 104 14.86 12.66 3.42
N LYS A 105 13.73 11.96 3.55
CA LYS A 105 12.91 11.54 2.40
C LYS A 105 12.23 12.71 1.66
N ALA A 106 12.16 13.88 2.27
CA ALA A 106 11.51 15.06 1.71
C ALA A 106 12.52 16.10 1.18
N ARG A 107 13.79 15.74 1.04
CA ARG A 107 14.87 16.56 0.49
C ARG A 107 15.22 16.10 -0.91
#